data_AF-A0A1A8TXW4-F1
#
_entry.id   AF-A0A1A8TXW4-F1
#
_cell.length_a   1.000
_cell.length_b   1.000
_cell.length_c   1.000
_cell.angle_alpha   90.00
_cell.angle_beta   90.00
_cell.angle_gamma   90.00
#
_symmetry.space_group_name_H-M   'P 1'
#
loop_
_entity.id
_entity.type
_entity.pdbx_description
1 polymer ?
#
loop_
_entity_poly.entity_id
_entity_poly.type
_entity_poly.pdbx_seq_one_letter_code
_entity_poly.pdbx_strand_id
1 'polypeptide(L)'
;MANSKLSEWTGLCASHLKIVLLGGRNSGKNSLGNLILAKEEFVTKERTSCSRRLGVVTGRWVTVVDTPGWWCDFTAEDTSPLVKREITASLCLCSPGPHVFLITVKASSFFSERRRRSVEEHVSLLGEGVWSHCIVVFTFAD
;
A
#
# COMPACT_ATOMS: atom_id res chain seq x y z
N MET A 1 -9.50 -26.49 -32.92
CA MET A 1 -8.47 -25.51 -32.51
C MET A 1 -8.93 -24.52 -31.43
N ALA A 2 -10.02 -24.78 -30.68
CA ALA A 2 -10.50 -23.90 -29.60
C ALA A 2 -10.08 -24.37 -28.19
N ASN A 3 -9.63 -25.62 -28.03
CA ASN A 3 -9.33 -26.20 -26.72
C ASN A 3 -7.92 -25.91 -26.18
N SER A 4 -6.98 -25.46 -27.01
CA SER A 4 -5.61 -25.16 -26.56
C SER A 4 -5.48 -23.79 -25.87
N LYS A 5 -6.32 -22.81 -26.26
CA LYS A 5 -6.38 -21.51 -25.58
C LYS A 5 -7.05 -21.65 -24.22
N LEU A 6 -8.11 -22.45 -24.07
CA LEU A 6 -8.75 -22.61 -22.76
C LEU A 6 -7.85 -23.33 -21.75
N SER A 7 -7.01 -24.28 -22.19
CA SER A 7 -6.03 -24.94 -21.33
C SER A 7 -4.89 -24.03 -20.84
N GLU A 8 -4.56 -22.97 -21.59
CA GLU A 8 -3.60 -21.94 -21.15
C GLU A 8 -4.17 -21.10 -20.00
N TRP A 9 -5.49 -20.88 -19.96
CA TRP A 9 -6.15 -20.09 -18.91
C TRP A 9 -6.51 -20.92 -17.68
N THR A 10 -6.67 -22.25 -17.83
CA THR A 10 -6.93 -23.15 -16.70
C THR A 10 -5.65 -23.70 -16.05
N GLY A 11 -4.48 -23.41 -16.62
CA GLY A 11 -3.16 -23.83 -16.09
C GLY A 11 -2.51 -22.85 -15.12
N LEU A 12 -2.98 -21.60 -15.03
CA LEU A 12 -2.53 -20.65 -14.01
C LEU A 12 -3.58 -20.57 -12.90
N CYS A 13 -3.36 -21.31 -11.81
CA CYS A 13 -3.79 -20.82 -10.51
C CYS A 13 -3.01 -19.52 -10.25
N ALA A 14 -3.45 -18.41 -10.87
CA ALA A 14 -2.73 -17.16 -10.88
C ALA A 14 -2.73 -16.59 -9.47
N SER A 15 -1.63 -16.85 -8.74
CA SER A 15 -1.45 -16.41 -7.35
C SER A 15 -1.87 -14.95 -7.18
N HIS A 16 -2.79 -14.67 -6.27
CA HIS A 16 -3.32 -13.32 -6.08
C HIS A 16 -2.40 -12.53 -5.14
N LEU A 17 -1.68 -11.53 -5.64
CA LEU A 17 -0.86 -10.64 -4.83
C LEU A 17 -1.72 -9.56 -4.18
N LYS A 18 -1.48 -9.25 -2.91
CA LYS A 18 -2.24 -8.24 -2.14
C LYS A 18 -1.25 -7.32 -1.43
N ILE A 19 -1.34 -6.04 -1.76
CA ILE A 19 -0.38 -5.01 -1.39
C ILE A 19 -1.12 -3.93 -0.61
N VAL A 20 -0.54 -3.49 0.52
CA VAL A 20 -1.00 -2.30 1.26
C VAL A 20 0.06 -1.23 1.13
N LEU A 21 -0.33 -0.01 0.76
CA LEU A 21 0.55 1.15 0.64
C LEU A 21 0.47 1.97 1.92
N LEU A 22 1.61 2.18 2.57
CA LEU A 22 1.75 2.97 3.79
C LEU A 22 2.66 4.17 3.53
N GLY A 23 2.54 5.22 4.34
CA GLY A 23 3.41 6.38 4.30
C GLY A 23 2.69 7.69 4.61
N GLY A 24 3.49 8.73 4.83
CA GLY A 24 2.98 10.07 5.11
C GLY A 24 2.13 10.68 3.98
N ARG A 25 1.53 11.82 4.26
CA ARG A 25 0.83 12.61 3.24
C ARG A 25 1.78 12.99 2.11
N ASN A 26 1.26 12.92 0.88
CA ASN A 26 2.00 13.24 -0.33
C ASN A 26 3.25 12.37 -0.53
N SER A 27 3.40 11.23 0.13
CA SER A 27 4.56 10.34 -0.02
C SER A 27 4.63 9.59 -1.37
N GLY A 28 3.63 9.78 -2.24
CA GLY A 28 3.58 9.13 -3.55
C GLY A 28 2.86 7.79 -3.56
N LYS A 29 2.13 7.41 -2.51
CA LYS A 29 1.35 6.15 -2.47
C LYS A 29 0.44 5.98 -3.68
N ASN A 30 -0.43 6.96 -3.95
CA ASN A 30 -1.39 6.88 -5.05
C ASN A 30 -0.70 6.73 -6.41
N SER A 31 0.38 7.48 -6.64
CA SER A 31 1.21 7.37 -7.84
C SER A 31 1.86 5.99 -7.96
N LEU A 32 2.41 5.46 -6.85
CA LEU A 32 2.96 4.10 -6.80
C LEU A 32 1.89 3.03 -7.06
N GLY A 33 0.70 3.18 -6.48
CA GLY A 33 -0.43 2.26 -6.71
C GLY A 33 -0.88 2.25 -8.16
N ASN A 34 -0.98 3.42 -8.79
CA ASN A 34 -1.28 3.56 -10.22
C ASN A 34 -0.19 2.94 -11.09
N LEU A 35 1.09 3.13 -10.72
CA LEU A 35 2.23 2.52 -11.39
C LEU A 35 2.18 1.00 -11.31
N ILE A 36 1.94 0.44 -10.12
CA ILE A 36 1.82 -1.01 -9.90
C ILE A 36 0.69 -1.60 -10.75
N LEU A 37 -0.46 -0.93 -10.81
CA LEU A 37 -1.63 -1.40 -11.55
C LEU A 37 -1.56 -1.08 -13.06
N ALA A 38 -0.58 -0.30 -13.50
CA ALA A 38 -0.48 0.26 -14.85
C ALA A 38 -1.76 0.98 -15.31
N LYS A 39 -2.44 1.68 -14.38
CA LYS A 39 -3.73 2.36 -14.58
C LYS A 39 -3.89 3.57 -13.66
N GLU A 40 -4.69 4.55 -14.07
CA GLU A 40 -5.06 5.71 -13.24
C GLU A 40 -6.29 5.43 -12.36
N GLU A 41 -6.14 4.59 -11.33
CA GLU A 41 -7.25 4.12 -10.48
C GLU A 41 -7.37 4.91 -9.16
N PHE A 42 -6.25 5.41 -8.65
CA PHE A 42 -6.16 6.24 -7.47
C PHE A 42 -6.16 7.72 -7.87
N VAL A 43 -7.35 8.28 -8.03
CA VAL A 43 -7.55 9.72 -8.25
C VAL A 43 -7.57 10.43 -6.89
N THR A 44 -6.85 11.54 -6.77
CA THR A 44 -6.45 12.30 -5.56
C THR A 44 -7.59 12.90 -4.70
N LYS A 45 -8.69 12.19 -4.47
CA LYS A 45 -9.88 12.69 -3.77
C LYS A 45 -10.05 12.14 -2.35
N GLU A 46 -9.68 10.90 -2.09
CA GLU A 46 -9.86 10.25 -0.79
C GLU A 46 -8.59 10.43 0.07
N ARG A 47 -8.69 11.20 1.15
CA ARG A 47 -7.56 11.48 2.08
C ARG A 47 -7.71 10.81 3.44
N THR A 48 -8.88 10.24 3.72
CA THR A 48 -9.33 9.87 5.07
C THR A 48 -9.93 8.47 5.14
N SER A 49 -9.99 7.73 4.03
CA SER A 49 -10.43 6.35 3.96
C SER A 49 -9.43 5.52 3.15
N CYS A 50 -9.35 4.22 3.45
CA CYS A 50 -8.64 3.30 2.57
C CYS A 50 -9.37 3.14 1.25
N SER A 51 -8.61 2.99 0.17
CA SER A 51 -9.15 2.74 -1.17
C SER A 51 -8.56 1.45 -1.71
N ARG A 52 -9.42 0.49 -2.06
CA ARG A 52 -9.01 -0.80 -2.64
C ARG A 52 -9.19 -0.79 -4.15
N ARG A 53 -8.19 -1.28 -4.88
CA ARG A 53 -8.23 -1.48 -6.33
C ARG A 53 -7.70 -2.85 -6.70
N LEU A 54 -8.26 -3.44 -7.75
CA LEU A 54 -7.92 -4.76 -8.26
C LEU A 54 -7.58 -4.66 -9.75
N GLY A 55 -6.51 -5.32 -10.17
CA GLY A 55 -6.12 -5.39 -11.58
C GLY A 55 -5.36 -6.67 -11.90
N VAL A 56 -5.15 -6.92 -13.20
CA VAL A 56 -4.26 -7.96 -13.68
C VAL A 56 -2.99 -7.29 -14.21
N VAL A 57 -1.85 -7.65 -13.64
CA VAL A 57 -0.52 -7.15 -14.00
C VAL A 57 0.31 -8.35 -14.41
N THR A 58 0.87 -8.34 -15.63
CA THR A 58 1.67 -9.46 -16.18
C THR A 58 1.04 -10.85 -16.01
N GLY A 59 -0.29 -10.95 -16.15
CA GLY A 59 -1.06 -12.20 -16.01
C GLY A 59 -1.38 -12.61 -14.57
N ARG A 60 -1.03 -11.78 -13.57
CA ARG A 60 -1.27 -12.02 -12.15
C ARG A 60 -2.33 -11.08 -11.58
N TRP A 61 -3.25 -11.59 -10.77
CA TRP A 61 -4.17 -10.74 -10.00
C TRP A 61 -3.41 -9.98 -8.93
N VAL A 62 -3.63 -8.67 -8.87
CA VAL A 62 -3.02 -7.76 -7.89
C VAL A 62 -4.10 -6.89 -7.27
N THR A 63 -4.26 -6.99 -5.95
CA THR A 63 -4.99 -6.00 -5.15
C THR A 63 -4.01 -4.99 -4.58
N VAL A 64 -4.31 -3.72 -4.72
CA VAL A 64 -3.60 -2.62 -4.05
C VAL A 64 -4.58 -1.88 -3.15
N VAL A 65 -4.22 -1.71 -1.89
CA VAL A 65 -4.94 -0.91 -0.92
C VAL A 65 -4.11 0.33 -0.60
N ASP A 66 -4.60 1.49 -0.97
CA ASP A 66 -4.07 2.78 -0.52
C ASP A 66 -4.66 3.12 0.85
N THR A 67 -3.82 3.54 1.80
CA THR A 67 -4.26 4.00 3.12
C THR A 67 -4.20 5.52 3.24
N PRO A 68 -4.96 6.13 4.16
CA PRO A 68 -4.77 7.54 4.50
C PRO A 68 -3.32 7.84 4.90
N GLY A 69 -2.81 8.99 4.46
CA GLY A 69 -1.49 9.47 4.87
C GLY A 69 -1.52 10.20 6.20
N TRP A 70 -0.58 9.87 7.09
CA TRP A 70 -0.32 10.63 8.32
C TRP A 70 0.57 11.85 8.05
N TRP A 71 0.64 12.76 9.02
CA TRP A 71 1.61 13.85 8.98
C TRP A 71 3.00 13.28 9.30
N CYS A 72 3.97 13.47 8.40
CA CYS A 72 5.27 12.78 8.47
C CYS A 72 6.10 13.06 9.72
N ASP A 73 5.81 14.15 10.43
CA ASP A 73 6.53 14.56 11.65
C ASP A 73 5.70 14.36 12.93
N PHE A 74 4.51 13.76 12.82
CA PHE A 74 3.59 13.50 13.94
C PHE A 74 3.77 12.07 14.47
N THR A 75 3.59 11.92 15.77
CA THR A 75 3.50 10.60 16.40
C THR A 75 2.18 9.91 16.03
N ALA A 76 2.07 8.61 16.31
CA ALA A 76 0.78 7.92 16.23
C ALA A 76 -0.23 8.49 17.25
N GLU A 77 0.25 8.98 18.39
CA GLU A 77 -0.59 9.63 19.41
C GLU A 77 -1.24 10.91 18.86
N ASP A 78 -0.44 11.78 18.24
CA ASP A 78 -0.87 13.05 17.63
C ASP A 78 -1.76 12.87 16.39
N THR A 79 -1.81 11.66 15.84
CA THR A 79 -2.58 11.35 14.63
C THR A 79 -4.04 11.05 14.95
N SER A 80 -4.94 11.52 14.10
CA SER A 80 -6.39 11.42 14.35
C SER A 80 -6.84 9.95 14.49
N PRO A 81 -7.82 9.67 15.38
CA PRO A 81 -8.34 8.32 15.56
C PRO A 81 -8.87 7.71 14.25
N LEU A 82 -9.42 8.53 13.37
CA LEU A 82 -9.92 8.10 12.06
C LEU A 82 -8.79 7.54 11.18
N VAL A 83 -7.65 8.25 11.08
CA VAL A 83 -6.50 7.78 10.28
C VAL A 83 -5.93 6.49 10.86
N LYS A 84 -5.77 6.41 12.19
CA LYS A 84 -5.30 5.18 12.87
C LYS A 84 -6.22 3.99 12.56
N ARG A 85 -7.54 4.20 12.69
CA ARG A 85 -8.54 3.16 12.41
C ARG A 85 -8.47 2.68 10.96
N GLU A 86 -8.33 3.58 10.00
CA GLU A 86 -8.22 3.21 8.59
C GLU A 86 -6.93 2.42 8.31
N ILE A 87 -5.80 2.82 8.89
CA ILE A 87 -4.55 2.05 8.79
C ILE A 87 -4.80 0.61 9.26
N THR A 88 -5.39 0.40 10.43
CA THR A 88 -5.72 -0.96 10.91
C THR A 88 -6.76 -1.67 10.04
N ALA A 89 -7.79 -0.96 9.55
CA ALA A 89 -8.83 -1.52 8.69
C ALA A 89 -8.30 -2.01 7.33
N SER A 90 -7.15 -1.49 6.88
CA SER A 90 -6.49 -1.94 5.65
C SER A 90 -6.22 -3.46 5.62
N LEU A 91 -6.00 -4.09 6.78
CA LEU A 91 -5.80 -5.53 6.90
C LEU A 91 -7.03 -6.32 6.43
N CYS A 92 -8.22 -5.85 6.79
CA CYS A 92 -9.50 -6.48 6.43
C CYS A 92 -9.79 -6.38 4.93
N LEU A 93 -9.25 -5.36 4.25
CA LEU A 93 -9.43 -5.17 2.81
C LEU A 93 -8.65 -6.20 1.96
N CYS A 94 -7.75 -6.96 2.61
CA CYS A 94 -6.85 -7.93 2.00
C CYS A 94 -7.04 -9.38 2.51
N SER A 95 -8.24 -9.82 2.91
CA SER A 95 -8.47 -11.19 3.45
C SER A 95 -7.82 -12.33 2.62
N PRO A 96 -7.15 -13.34 3.24
CA PRO A 96 -6.91 -13.52 4.69
C PRO A 96 -5.86 -12.58 5.32
N GLY A 97 -5.16 -11.77 4.51
CA GLY A 97 -4.15 -10.82 4.92
C GLY A 97 -3.35 -10.29 3.72
N PRO A 98 -2.70 -9.12 3.83
CA PRO A 98 -1.80 -8.64 2.80
C PRO A 98 -0.54 -9.52 2.71
N HIS A 99 0.05 -9.59 1.52
CA HIS A 99 1.32 -10.29 1.31
C HIS A 99 2.51 -9.39 1.63
N VAL A 100 2.37 -8.09 1.34
CA VAL A 100 3.43 -7.10 1.48
C VAL A 100 2.84 -5.72 1.81
N PHE A 101 3.55 -4.98 2.64
CA PHE A 101 3.33 -3.57 2.91
C PHE A 101 4.43 -2.75 2.24
N LEU A 102 4.06 -1.80 1.40
CA LEU A 102 5.01 -0.88 0.78
C LEU A 102 5.00 0.44 1.53
N ILE A 103 6.08 0.74 2.25
CA ILE A 103 6.26 1.98 3.00
C ILE A 103 6.89 3.02 2.07
N THR A 104 6.13 4.03 1.70
CA THR A 104 6.58 5.09 0.79
C THR A 104 7.30 6.21 1.53
N VAL A 105 8.52 6.52 1.08
CA VAL A 105 9.37 7.59 1.61
C VAL A 105 9.81 8.49 0.47
N LYS A 106 9.63 9.81 0.59
CA LYS A 106 10.03 10.76 -0.46
C LYS A 106 11.53 10.99 -0.38
N ALA A 107 12.27 10.58 -1.40
CA ALA A 107 13.72 10.71 -1.49
C ALA A 107 14.17 12.18 -1.53
N SER A 108 13.42 13.04 -2.22
CA SER A 108 13.63 14.50 -2.24
C SER A 108 13.38 15.22 -0.91
N SER A 109 12.89 14.53 0.12
CA SER A 109 12.62 15.13 1.43
C SER A 109 13.65 14.72 2.47
N PHE A 110 14.04 15.66 3.34
CA PHE A 110 14.90 15.36 4.48
C PHE A 110 14.24 14.31 5.38
N PHE A 111 14.88 13.16 5.57
CA PHE A 111 14.37 12.08 6.42
C PHE A 111 15.02 12.16 7.80
N SER A 112 14.37 12.90 8.70
CA SER A 112 14.84 13.10 10.07
C SER A 112 14.54 11.91 10.97
N GLU A 113 15.22 11.85 12.12
CA GLU A 113 14.91 10.88 13.18
C GLU A 113 13.45 10.96 13.66
N ARG A 114 12.86 12.16 13.64
CA ARG A 114 11.44 12.37 13.94
C ARG A 114 10.53 11.69 12.92
N ARG A 115 10.89 11.75 11.63
CA ARG A 115 10.16 11.07 10.55
C ARG A 115 10.32 9.57 10.60
N ARG A 116 11.52 9.08 10.92
CA ARG A 116 11.76 7.65 11.17
C ARG A 116 10.84 7.13 12.26
N ARG A 117 10.82 7.80 13.42
CA ARG A 117 9.94 7.45 14.54
C ARG A 117 8.47 7.51 14.16
N SER A 118 8.05 8.55 13.44
CA SER A 118 6.67 8.66 12.93
C SER A 118 6.29 7.44 12.09
N VAL A 119 7.14 7.02 11.15
CA VAL A 119 6.89 5.81 10.35
C VAL A 119 6.76 4.57 11.23
N GLU A 120 7.68 4.40 12.18
CA GLU A 120 7.69 3.23 13.07
C GLU A 120 6.42 3.13 13.90
N GLU A 121 6.02 4.21 14.56
CA GLU A 121 4.81 4.23 15.40
C GLU A 121 3.54 3.96 14.59
N HIS A 122 3.42 4.49 13.36
CA HIS A 122 2.26 4.26 12.52
C HIS A 122 2.20 2.84 11.96
N VAL A 123 3.35 2.25 11.63
CA VAL A 123 3.43 0.87 11.16
C VAL A 123 3.13 -0.10 12.32
N SER A 124 3.57 0.18 13.54
CA SER A 124 3.26 -0.62 14.73
C SER A 124 1.77 -0.70 15.07
N LEU A 125 0.92 0.18 14.54
CA LEU A 125 -0.55 0.05 14.64
C LEU A 125 -1.09 -1.24 14.01
N LEU A 126 -0.31 -1.89 13.15
CA LEU A 126 -0.65 -3.14 12.48
C LEU A 126 -0.13 -4.38 13.23
N GLY A 127 0.58 -4.17 14.34
CA GLY A 127 1.21 -5.21 15.15
C GLY A 127 2.68 -5.47 14.79
N GLU A 128 3.45 -5.96 15.75
CA GLU A 128 4.91 -6.13 15.65
C GLU A 128 5.36 -7.03 14.48
N GLY A 129 4.56 -8.04 14.13
CA GLY A 129 4.86 -8.96 13.03
C GLY A 129 4.81 -8.32 11.64
N VAL A 130 4.30 -7.10 11.50
CA VAL A 130 4.14 -6.44 10.19
C VAL A 130 5.49 -6.23 9.47
N TRP A 131 6.56 -5.99 10.24
CA TRP A 131 7.87 -5.63 9.69
C TRP A 131 8.51 -6.71 8.83
N SER A 132 8.20 -7.99 9.07
CA SER A 132 8.68 -9.09 8.21
C SER A 132 8.04 -9.09 6.82
N HIS A 133 7.01 -8.28 6.60
CA HIS A 133 6.29 -8.12 5.34
C HIS A 133 6.45 -6.70 4.75
N CYS A 134 7.33 -5.87 5.31
CA CYS A 134 7.51 -4.48 4.87
C CYS A 134 8.65 -4.36 3.83
N ILE A 135 8.41 -3.54 2.80
CA ILE A 135 9.44 -3.06 1.87
C ILE A 135 9.36 -1.54 1.84
N VAL A 136 10.51 -0.87 1.95
CA VAL A 136 10.60 0.59 1.80
C VAL A 136 10.73 0.94 0.32
N VAL A 137 9.90 1.86 -0.16
CA VAL A 137 9.91 2.36 -1.53
C VAL A 137 10.20 3.85 -1.52
N PHE A 138 11.33 4.23 -2.13
CA PHE A 138 11.69 5.63 -2.32
C PHE A 138 10.96 6.21 -3.53
N THR A 139 10.30 7.35 -3.35
CA THR A 139 9.56 8.09 -4.38
C THR A 139 10.15 9.48 -4.57
N PHE A 140 9.90 10.14 -5.72
CA PHE A 140 10.42 11.49 -6.01
C PHE A 140 11.95 11.59 -5.84
N ALA A 141 12.67 10.72 -6.55
CA ALA A 141 14.14 10.63 -6.52
C ALA A 141 14.81 11.35 -7.71
N ASP A 142 14.00 12.00 -8.54
CA ASP A 142 14.36 12.84 -9.66
C ASP A 142 14.93 14.20 -9.24
#